data_AF-A0A7W3VL92-F1
#
_entry.id   AF-A0A7W3VL92-F1
#
_cell.length_a   1.000
_cell.length_b   1.000
_cell.length_c   1.000
_cell.angle_alpha   90.00
_cell.angle_beta   90.00
_cell.angle_gamma   90.00
#
_symmetry.space_group_name_H-M   'P 1'
#
loop_
_entity.id
_entity.type
_entity.pdbx_description
1 polymer ?
#
loop_
_entity_poly.entity_id
_entity_poly.type
_entity_poly.pdbx_seq_one_letter_code
_entity_poly.pdbx_strand_id
1 'polypeptide(L)'
;MTIQEVQGIRKQFEYYRMLADKTILLLSQEELNWQYNEESNSIAMLMRHLSGNLASRFTHFFTEDGEKQWRNRDQEFAIGVYDRHELITNWEKGWAILFETLDSITSENIDTVVKIRNQDHTVGEALYRQLAHYPYHIGQIVYIGKLIKNQAWQSLSIPRNKSLVYNQEKFNNPNADTHFTDDYLKK
;
A
#
# COMPACT_ATOMS: atom_id res chain seq x y z
N MET A 1 -18.95 -0.19 -10.65
CA MET A 1 -17.77 -1.08 -10.59
C MET A 1 -18.28 -2.51 -10.50
N THR A 2 -17.56 -3.49 -11.02
CA THR A 2 -17.91 -4.93 -10.94
C THR A 2 -17.05 -5.66 -9.90
N ILE A 3 -17.48 -6.84 -9.46
CA ILE A 3 -16.68 -7.69 -8.56
C ILE A 3 -15.33 -8.06 -9.18
N GLN A 4 -15.28 -8.28 -10.49
CA GLN A 4 -14.02 -8.55 -11.19
C GLN A 4 -13.05 -7.37 -11.12
N GLU A 5 -13.55 -6.13 -11.23
CA GLU A 5 -12.75 -4.93 -11.07
C GLU A 5 -12.22 -4.78 -9.62
N VAL A 6 -13.04 -5.10 -8.61
CA VAL A 6 -12.59 -5.13 -7.20
C VAL A 6 -11.44 -6.12 -7.02
N GLN A 7 -11.52 -7.31 -7.61
CA GLN A 7 -10.44 -8.30 -7.57
C GLN A 7 -9.16 -7.80 -8.27
N GLY A 8 -9.30 -7.09 -9.40
CA GLY A 8 -8.17 -6.43 -10.06
C GLY A 8 -7.50 -5.38 -9.16
N ILE A 9 -8.30 -4.55 -8.47
CA ILE A 9 -7.81 -3.55 -7.51
C ILE A 9 -7.12 -4.22 -6.32
N ARG A 10 -7.69 -5.31 -5.79
CA ARG A 10 -7.06 -6.10 -4.71
C ARG A 10 -5.65 -6.53 -5.09
N LYS A 11 -5.47 -7.10 -6.29
CA LYS A 11 -4.15 -7.52 -6.77
C LYS A 11 -3.16 -6.36 -6.86
N GLN A 12 -3.61 -5.16 -7.24
CA GLN A 12 -2.74 -3.97 -7.21
C GLN A 12 -2.33 -3.60 -5.79
N PHE A 13 -3.27 -3.61 -4.84
CA PHE A 13 -2.96 -3.35 -3.44
C PHE A 13 -1.96 -4.35 -2.87
N GLU A 14 -2.14 -5.64 -3.13
CA GLU A 14 -1.19 -6.69 -2.73
C GLU A 14 0.20 -6.47 -3.33
N TYR A 15 0.27 -6.09 -4.61
CA TYR A 15 1.54 -5.77 -5.27
C TYR A 15 2.26 -4.59 -4.64
N TYR A 16 1.57 -3.46 -4.42
CA TYR A 16 2.19 -2.29 -3.82
C TYR A 16 2.56 -2.53 -2.36
N ARG A 17 1.72 -3.24 -1.59
CA ARG A 17 2.08 -3.70 -0.25
C ARG A 17 3.38 -4.51 -0.27
N MET A 18 3.51 -5.48 -1.18
CA MET A 18 4.73 -6.28 -1.33
C MET A 18 5.98 -5.44 -1.62
N LEU A 19 5.87 -4.37 -2.42
CA LEU A 19 6.99 -3.45 -2.66
C LEU A 19 7.40 -2.71 -1.37
N ALA A 20 6.43 -2.24 -0.59
CA ALA A 20 6.70 -1.60 0.70
C ALA A 20 7.32 -2.59 1.69
N ASP A 21 6.73 -3.78 1.85
CA ASP A 21 7.17 -4.81 2.79
C ASP A 21 8.62 -5.23 2.50
N LYS A 22 8.95 -5.51 1.23
CA LYS A 22 10.33 -5.82 0.84
C LYS A 22 11.30 -4.66 1.11
N THR A 23 10.85 -3.41 0.94
CA THR A 23 11.68 -2.23 1.28
C THR A 23 11.94 -2.17 2.78
N ILE A 24 10.89 -2.31 3.60
CA ILE A 24 10.95 -2.24 5.06
C ILE A 24 11.84 -3.35 5.62
N LEU A 25 11.79 -4.55 5.05
CA LEU A 25 12.63 -5.69 5.45
C LEU A 25 14.13 -5.44 5.28
N LEU A 26 14.53 -4.63 4.30
CA LEU A 26 15.94 -4.31 4.08
C LEU A 26 16.49 -3.32 5.11
N LEU A 27 15.63 -2.53 5.75
CA LEU A 27 16.03 -1.40 6.59
C LEU A 27 16.08 -1.77 8.07
N SER A 28 16.97 -1.15 8.84
CA SER A 28 17.04 -1.17 10.30
C SER A 28 16.00 -0.23 10.93
N GLN A 29 15.80 -0.27 12.24
CA GLN A 29 14.92 0.69 12.92
C GLN A 29 15.41 2.14 12.76
N GLU A 30 16.71 2.37 12.86
CA GLU A 30 17.31 3.69 12.66
C GLU A 30 17.07 4.17 11.23
N GLU A 31 17.26 3.30 10.24
CA GLU A 31 17.02 3.64 8.83
C GLU A 31 15.53 3.89 8.53
N LEU A 32 14.60 3.22 9.20
CA LEU A 32 13.16 3.52 9.08
C LEU A 32 12.82 4.92 9.60
N ASN A 33 13.50 5.36 10.66
CA ASN A 33 13.30 6.66 11.28
C ASN A 33 14.15 7.76 10.64
N TRP A 34 15.06 7.42 9.72
CA TRP A 34 15.92 8.39 9.05
C TRP A 34 15.09 9.36 8.20
N GLN A 35 15.46 10.63 8.29
CA GLN A 35 14.83 11.73 7.59
C GLN A 35 15.93 12.55 6.88
N TYR A 36 15.71 12.88 5.60
CA TYR A 36 16.70 13.65 4.84
C TYR A 36 16.77 15.12 5.28
N ASN A 37 15.61 15.75 5.49
CA ASN A 37 15.45 17.12 5.98
C ASN A 37 14.05 17.30 6.59
N GLU A 38 13.80 18.44 7.25
CA GLU A 38 12.55 18.72 7.98
C GLU A 38 11.28 18.61 7.14
N GLU A 39 11.34 18.94 5.85
CA GLU A 39 10.20 18.89 4.91
C GLU A 39 9.95 17.48 4.33
N SER A 40 10.89 16.56 4.49
CA SER A 40 10.80 15.20 3.98
C SER A 40 10.23 14.26 5.02
N ASN A 41 9.37 13.32 4.65
CA ASN A 41 8.92 12.28 5.57
C ASN A 41 9.98 11.18 5.72
N SER A 42 10.12 10.62 6.93
CA SER A 42 10.79 9.33 7.13
C SER A 42 9.90 8.17 6.67
N ILE A 43 10.47 6.98 6.46
CA ILE A 43 9.68 5.79 6.15
C ILE A 43 8.73 5.45 7.30
N ALA A 44 9.17 5.64 8.56
CA ALA A 44 8.33 5.45 9.73
C ALA A 44 7.09 6.35 9.72
N MET A 45 7.23 7.64 9.38
CA MET A 45 6.08 8.55 9.23
C MET A 45 5.14 8.10 8.12
N LEU A 46 5.68 7.68 6.97
CA LEU A 46 4.86 7.17 5.85
C LEU A 46 4.10 5.89 6.22
N MET A 47 4.74 4.98 6.97
CA MET A 47 4.08 3.79 7.49
C MET A 47 2.94 4.16 8.42
N ARG A 48 3.16 5.06 9.38
CA ARG A 48 2.11 5.54 10.30
C ARG A 48 0.95 6.19 9.55
N HIS A 49 1.26 7.04 8.57
CA HIS A 49 0.26 7.70 7.75
C HIS A 49 -0.61 6.70 6.99
N LEU A 50 0.00 5.74 6.30
CA LEU A 50 -0.73 4.73 5.54
C LEU A 50 -1.54 3.81 6.46
N SER A 51 -1.00 3.39 7.59
CA SER A 51 -1.72 2.58 8.58
C SER A 51 -2.96 3.30 9.14
N GLY A 52 -2.80 4.57 9.52
CA GLY A 52 -3.90 5.41 10.02
C GLY A 52 -4.96 5.66 8.94
N ASN A 53 -4.52 5.90 7.69
CA ASN A 53 -5.41 6.05 6.55
C ASN A 53 -6.19 4.76 6.26
N LEU A 54 -5.52 3.61 6.13
CA LEU A 54 -6.13 2.29 5.92
C LEU A 54 -7.19 2.01 7.00
N ALA A 55 -6.82 2.11 8.27
CA ALA A 55 -7.73 1.84 9.37
C ALA A 55 -8.94 2.78 9.35
N SER A 56 -8.72 4.08 9.11
CA SER A 56 -9.81 5.06 9.08
C SER A 56 -10.74 4.86 7.89
N ARG A 57 -10.20 4.62 6.69
CA ARG A 57 -11.01 4.56 5.46
C ARG A 57 -11.87 3.30 5.40
N PHE A 58 -11.41 2.20 5.97
CA PHE A 58 -12.02 0.88 5.75
C PHE A 58 -12.70 0.27 6.97
N THR A 59 -12.40 0.72 8.21
CA THR A 59 -13.18 0.28 9.38
C THR A 59 -14.64 0.71 9.21
N HIS A 60 -15.58 -0.24 9.31
CA HIS A 60 -17.02 0.02 9.14
C HIS A 60 -17.36 0.73 7.80
N PHE A 61 -16.70 0.32 6.72
CA PHE A 61 -16.71 0.96 5.39
C PHE A 61 -18.08 1.38 4.85
N PHE A 62 -19.12 0.57 5.06
CA PHE A 62 -20.47 0.83 4.54
C PHE A 62 -21.38 1.62 5.48
N THR A 63 -21.01 1.76 6.76
CA THR A 63 -21.92 2.26 7.81
C THR A 63 -21.45 3.53 8.48
N GLU A 64 -20.18 3.88 8.35
CA GLU A 64 -19.57 5.04 8.99
C GLU A 64 -18.74 5.86 8.00
N ASP A 65 -18.51 7.14 8.32
CA ASP A 65 -17.59 7.96 7.53
C ASP A 65 -16.17 7.39 7.57
N GLY A 66 -15.50 7.36 6.42
CA GLY A 66 -14.12 6.91 6.28
C GLY A 66 -13.09 7.87 6.88
N GLU A 67 -13.45 9.06 7.33
CA GLU A 67 -12.66 9.89 8.24
C GLU A 67 -13.16 9.70 9.68
N LYS A 68 -12.47 8.83 10.41
CA LYS A 68 -12.86 8.48 11.77
C LYS A 68 -12.49 9.59 12.74
N GLN A 69 -13.36 9.85 13.71
CA GLN A 69 -13.12 10.85 14.75
C GLN A 69 -11.87 10.57 15.59
N TRP A 70 -11.49 9.30 15.72
CA TRP A 70 -10.28 8.87 16.42
C TRP A 70 -9.00 9.03 15.59
N ARG A 71 -9.10 9.30 14.28
CA ARG A 71 -7.92 9.50 13.44
C ARG A 71 -7.35 10.88 13.67
N ASN A 72 -6.08 10.94 14.06
CA ASN A 72 -5.33 12.18 14.16
C ASN A 72 -4.25 12.22 13.08
N ARG A 73 -4.60 12.82 11.93
CA ARG A 73 -3.68 12.89 10.77
C ARG A 73 -2.39 13.64 11.10
N ASP A 74 -2.47 14.74 11.85
CA ASP A 74 -1.28 15.56 12.11
C ASP A 74 -0.28 14.78 12.98
N GLN A 75 -0.77 13.96 13.90
CA GLN A 75 0.09 13.08 14.69
C GLN A 75 0.77 11.99 13.85
N GLU A 76 0.21 11.56 12.72
CA GLU A 76 0.85 10.60 11.79
C GLU A 76 2.18 11.13 11.23
N PHE A 77 2.34 12.47 11.18
CA PHE A 77 3.54 13.16 10.66
C PHE A 77 4.35 13.87 11.75
N ALA A 78 4.02 13.68 13.02
CA ALA A 78 4.81 14.24 14.12
C ALA A 78 6.28 13.80 14.02
N ILE A 79 7.19 14.67 14.42
CA ILE A 79 8.61 14.34 14.50
C ILE A 79 8.83 13.44 15.72
N GLY A 80 9.54 12.33 15.53
CA GLY A 80 9.83 11.39 16.59
C GLY A 80 10.59 10.17 16.12
N VAL A 81 10.93 9.31 17.09
CA VAL A 81 11.49 7.98 16.84
C VAL A 81 10.40 6.96 17.15
N TYR A 82 10.12 6.12 16.17
CA TYR A 82 9.07 5.12 16.22
C TYR A 82 9.66 3.73 16.31
N ASP A 83 9.09 2.93 17.22
CA ASP A 83 9.49 1.56 17.42
C ASP A 83 9.11 0.69 16.21
N ARG A 84 10.04 -0.13 15.74
CA ARG A 84 9.83 -0.98 14.56
C ARG A 84 8.69 -1.97 14.76
N HIS A 85 8.58 -2.58 15.94
CA HIS A 85 7.56 -3.59 16.21
C HIS A 85 6.16 -2.95 16.19
N GLU A 86 6.02 -1.77 16.77
CA GLU A 86 4.77 -0.99 16.69
C GLU A 86 4.42 -0.60 15.24
N LEU A 87 5.40 -0.10 14.48
CA LEU A 87 5.20 0.26 13.07
C LEU A 87 4.69 -0.92 12.25
N ILE A 88 5.33 -2.08 12.37
CA ILE A 88 4.93 -3.31 11.65
C ILE A 88 3.56 -3.78 12.12
N THR A 89 3.29 -3.79 13.42
CA THR A 89 2.00 -4.25 13.96
C THR A 89 0.84 -3.42 13.42
N ASN A 90 1.00 -2.09 13.41
CA ASN A 90 -0.03 -1.19 12.89
C ASN A 90 -0.15 -1.26 11.35
N TRP A 91 0.97 -1.45 10.65
CA TRP A 91 1.01 -1.67 9.20
C TRP A 91 0.21 -2.92 8.80
N GLU A 92 0.49 -4.05 9.43
CA GLU A 92 -0.21 -5.31 9.22
C GLU A 92 -1.72 -5.18 9.50
N LYS A 93 -2.07 -4.55 10.62
CA LYS A 93 -3.47 -4.30 10.99
C LYS A 93 -4.19 -3.45 9.95
N GLY A 94 -3.57 -2.38 9.46
CA GLY A 94 -4.17 -1.51 8.45
C GLY A 94 -4.48 -2.26 7.15
N TRP A 95 -3.52 -3.05 6.65
CA TRP A 95 -3.72 -3.84 5.45
C TRP A 95 -4.77 -4.95 5.63
N ALA A 96 -4.80 -5.60 6.80
CA ALA A 96 -5.80 -6.61 7.10
C ALA A 96 -7.22 -6.03 7.01
N ILE A 97 -7.47 -4.86 7.61
CA ILE A 97 -8.78 -4.18 7.55
C ILE A 97 -9.20 -3.91 6.09
N LEU A 98 -8.27 -3.42 5.25
CA LEU A 98 -8.56 -3.22 3.82
C LEU A 98 -8.96 -4.54 3.15
N PHE A 99 -8.16 -5.59 3.30
CA PHE A 99 -8.40 -6.85 2.59
C PHE A 99 -9.69 -7.54 3.07
N GLU A 100 -9.96 -7.54 4.37
CA GLU A 100 -11.24 -8.00 4.92
C GLU A 100 -12.42 -7.20 4.35
N THR A 101 -12.25 -5.88 4.19
CA THR A 101 -13.29 -5.04 3.56
C THR A 101 -13.51 -5.42 2.10
N LEU A 102 -12.43 -5.59 1.32
CA LEU A 102 -12.54 -5.98 -0.08
C LEU A 102 -13.23 -7.36 -0.24
N ASP A 103 -12.96 -8.29 0.67
CA ASP A 103 -13.59 -9.61 0.69
C ASP A 103 -15.08 -9.57 1.10
N SER A 104 -15.51 -8.50 1.76
CA SER A 104 -16.92 -8.27 2.12
C SER A 104 -17.75 -7.60 1.03
N ILE A 105 -17.12 -7.13 -0.07
CA ILE A 105 -17.84 -6.50 -1.18
C ILE A 105 -18.50 -7.58 -2.03
N THR A 106 -19.82 -7.48 -2.21
CA THR A 106 -20.65 -8.41 -2.97
C THR A 106 -21.46 -7.68 -4.03
N SER A 107 -22.09 -8.43 -4.95
CA SER A 107 -22.98 -7.85 -5.96
C SER A 107 -24.12 -7.03 -5.37
N GLU A 108 -24.53 -7.34 -4.14
CA GLU A 108 -25.66 -6.71 -3.46
C GLU A 108 -25.26 -5.37 -2.83
N ASN A 109 -24.00 -5.20 -2.43
CA ASN A 109 -23.55 -4.00 -1.71
C ASN A 109 -22.61 -3.09 -2.50
N ILE A 110 -22.13 -3.51 -3.68
CA ILE A 110 -21.15 -2.76 -4.48
C ILE A 110 -21.62 -1.38 -4.94
N ASP A 111 -22.94 -1.18 -5.04
CA ASP A 111 -23.55 0.12 -5.41
C ASP A 111 -23.95 0.96 -4.18
N THR A 112 -23.57 0.53 -2.97
CA THR A 112 -23.81 1.29 -1.74
C THR A 112 -23.01 2.58 -1.73
N VAL A 113 -23.64 3.66 -1.26
CA VAL A 113 -22.95 4.93 -1.02
C VAL A 113 -22.07 4.80 0.22
N VAL A 114 -20.80 5.18 0.09
CA VAL A 114 -19.85 5.29 1.18
C VAL A 114 -19.52 6.75 1.43
N LYS A 115 -19.29 7.12 2.70
CA LYS A 115 -18.98 8.51 3.07
C LYS A 115 -17.51 8.67 3.37
N ILE A 116 -16.87 9.72 2.85
CA ILE A 116 -15.51 10.08 3.23
C ILE A 116 -15.44 11.59 3.39
N ARG A 117 -15.22 12.07 4.63
CA ARG A 117 -15.22 13.50 4.98
C ARG A 117 -16.54 14.19 4.64
N ASN A 118 -17.64 13.57 5.05
CA ASN A 118 -19.01 14.04 4.84
C ASN A 118 -19.36 14.25 3.35
N GLN A 119 -18.71 13.49 2.46
CA GLN A 119 -18.99 13.47 1.03
C GLN A 119 -19.38 12.05 0.62
N ASP A 120 -20.45 11.96 -0.16
CA ASP A 120 -20.94 10.70 -0.72
C ASP A 120 -20.06 10.28 -1.90
N HIS A 121 -19.71 9.00 -1.90
CA HIS A 121 -18.93 8.36 -2.94
C HIS A 121 -19.54 6.99 -3.26
N THR A 122 -19.35 6.54 -4.50
CA THR A 122 -19.50 5.12 -4.83
C THR A 122 -18.35 4.32 -4.22
N VAL A 123 -18.55 3.00 -4.04
CA VAL A 123 -17.46 2.07 -3.66
C VAL A 123 -16.27 2.23 -4.61
N GLY A 124 -16.52 2.35 -5.91
CA GLY A 124 -15.47 2.52 -6.91
C GLY A 124 -14.63 3.78 -6.70
N GLU A 125 -15.26 4.93 -6.48
CA GLU A 125 -14.55 6.19 -6.20
C GLU A 125 -13.69 6.10 -4.93
N ALA A 126 -14.23 5.48 -3.87
CA ALA A 126 -13.48 5.27 -2.63
C ALA A 126 -12.25 4.39 -2.86
N LEU A 127 -12.38 3.29 -3.62
CA LEU A 127 -11.27 2.39 -3.94
C LEU A 127 -10.25 3.03 -4.87
N TYR A 128 -10.67 3.71 -5.95
CA TYR A 128 -9.75 4.39 -6.88
C TYR A 128 -8.94 5.48 -6.20
N ARG A 129 -9.56 6.22 -5.28
CA ARG A 129 -8.86 7.22 -4.46
C ARG A 129 -7.71 6.59 -3.69
N GLN A 130 -7.92 5.42 -3.08
CA GLN A 130 -6.86 4.73 -2.35
C GLN A 130 -5.85 4.04 -3.26
N LEU A 131 -6.30 3.53 -4.42
CA LEU A 131 -5.41 2.98 -5.45
C LEU A 131 -4.48 4.04 -6.05
N ALA A 132 -4.84 5.32 -6.05
CA ALA A 132 -3.91 6.39 -6.40
C ALA A 132 -3.00 6.78 -5.21
N HIS A 133 -3.57 6.82 -4.01
CA HIS A 133 -2.92 7.33 -2.81
C HIS A 133 -1.82 6.39 -2.26
N TYR A 134 -2.08 5.09 -2.17
CA TYR A 134 -1.11 4.14 -1.59
C TYR A 134 0.13 3.97 -2.47
N PRO A 135 0.03 3.79 -3.80
CA PRO A 135 1.19 3.75 -4.67
C PRO A 135 2.04 5.02 -4.62
N TYR A 136 1.41 6.18 -4.46
CA TYR A 136 2.12 7.46 -4.31
C TYR A 136 3.07 7.43 -3.10
N HIS A 137 2.57 7.05 -1.92
CA HIS A 137 3.40 6.98 -0.71
C HIS A 137 4.33 5.76 -0.68
N ILE A 138 3.92 4.64 -1.25
CA ILE A 138 4.79 3.45 -1.38
C ILE A 138 5.96 3.73 -2.32
N GLY A 139 5.75 4.52 -3.38
CA GLY A 139 6.81 5.03 -4.23
C GLY A 139 7.85 5.86 -3.45
N GLN A 140 7.38 6.69 -2.51
CA GLN A 140 8.26 7.43 -1.59
C GLN A 140 9.04 6.48 -0.67
N ILE A 141 8.39 5.48 -0.08
CA ILE A 141 9.06 4.45 0.76
C ILE A 141 10.17 3.75 -0.03
N VAL A 142 9.87 3.27 -1.23
CA VAL A 142 10.85 2.59 -2.11
C VAL A 142 12.00 3.53 -2.48
N TYR A 143 11.71 4.80 -2.77
CA TYR A 143 12.73 5.78 -3.15
C TYR A 143 13.67 6.09 -1.98
N ILE A 144 13.14 6.32 -0.78
CA ILE A 144 13.94 6.55 0.42
C ILE A 144 14.77 5.30 0.76
N GLY A 145 14.20 4.10 0.65
CA GLY A 145 14.93 2.85 0.85
C GLY A 145 16.12 2.71 -0.11
N LYS A 146 15.95 3.08 -1.38
CA LYS A 146 17.04 3.14 -2.38
C LYS A 146 18.10 4.16 -2.00
N LEU A 147 17.68 5.34 -1.54
CA LEU A 147 18.59 6.41 -1.12
C LEU A 147 19.48 5.96 0.03
N ILE A 148 18.90 5.31 1.04
CA ILE A 148 19.60 4.79 2.22
C ILE A 148 20.54 3.63 1.83
N LYS A 149 20.03 2.63 1.11
CA LYS A 149 20.82 1.43 0.79
C LYS A 149 21.86 1.63 -0.29
N ASN A 150 21.65 2.58 -1.21
CA ASN A 150 22.55 2.88 -2.31
C ASN A 150 23.00 1.59 -3.05
N GLN A 151 24.27 1.19 -2.93
CA GLN A 151 24.82 0.00 -3.59
C GLN A 151 24.31 -1.33 -2.99
N ALA A 152 23.84 -1.32 -1.74
CA ALA A 152 23.25 -2.47 -1.07
C ALA A 152 21.75 -2.67 -1.41
N TRP A 153 21.17 -1.82 -2.27
CA TRP A 153 19.78 -1.93 -2.66
C TRP A 153 19.52 -3.22 -3.45
N GLN A 154 18.51 -3.97 -3.04
CA GLN A 154 18.04 -5.16 -3.75
C GLN A 154 16.83 -4.81 -4.61
N SER A 155 16.87 -5.17 -5.91
CA SER A 155 15.74 -4.90 -6.81
C SER A 155 14.49 -5.65 -6.38
N LEU A 156 13.35 -4.95 -6.29
CA LEU A 156 12.06 -5.53 -5.89
C LEU A 156 11.28 -6.13 -7.06
N SER A 157 11.65 -5.74 -8.28
CA SER A 157 11.12 -6.22 -9.55
C SER A 157 12.28 -6.51 -10.51
N ILE A 158 12.12 -6.21 -11.79
CA ILE A 158 13.16 -6.40 -12.81
C ILE A 158 14.37 -5.51 -12.50
N PRO A 159 15.56 -6.09 -12.23
CA PRO A 159 16.75 -5.31 -11.95
C PRO A 159 17.18 -4.41 -13.12
N ARG A 160 17.88 -3.32 -12.81
CA ARG A 160 18.47 -2.44 -13.83
C ARG A 160 19.32 -3.27 -14.81
N ASN A 161 19.16 -3.01 -16.11
CA ASN A 161 19.86 -3.68 -17.21
C ASN A 161 19.57 -5.20 -17.33
N LYS A 162 18.50 -5.72 -16.72
CA LYS A 162 18.09 -7.13 -16.82
C LYS A 162 16.75 -7.35 -17.55
N SER A 163 16.17 -6.32 -18.16
CA SER A 163 14.90 -6.42 -18.88
C SER A 163 14.94 -7.34 -20.09
N LEU A 164 16.06 -7.39 -20.82
CA LEU A 164 16.19 -8.28 -21.99
C LEU A 164 16.08 -9.76 -21.58
N VAL A 165 16.79 -10.17 -20.53
CA VAL A 165 16.76 -11.54 -20.01
C VAL A 165 15.37 -11.88 -19.48
N TYR A 166 14.78 -10.98 -18.67
CA TYR A 166 13.43 -11.16 -18.15
C TYR A 166 12.39 -11.33 -19.27
N ASN A 167 12.45 -10.47 -20.30
CA ASN A 167 11.52 -10.54 -21.42
C ASN A 167 11.71 -11.83 -22.23
N GLN A 168 12.95 -12.24 -22.48
CA GLN A 168 13.23 -13.50 -23.17
C GLN A 168 12.62 -14.70 -22.43
N GLU A 169 12.80 -14.79 -21.10
CA GLU A 169 12.17 -15.82 -20.27
C GLU A 169 10.64 -15.73 -20.30
N LYS A 170 10.08 -14.52 -20.21
CA LYS A 170 8.63 -14.32 -20.20
C LYS A 170 7.98 -14.73 -21.53
N PHE A 171 8.55 -14.33 -22.66
CA PHE A 171 8.01 -14.62 -24.00
C PHE A 171 8.35 -16.03 -24.53
N ASN A 172 9.22 -16.78 -23.84
CA ASN A 172 9.41 -18.21 -24.12
C ASN A 172 8.23 -19.07 -23.61
N ASN A 173 7.37 -18.52 -22.76
CA ASN A 173 6.16 -19.20 -22.29
C ASN A 173 4.96 -18.80 -23.18
N PRO A 174 4.00 -19.71 -23.43
CA PRO A 174 2.78 -19.37 -24.15
C PRO A 174 1.97 -18.33 -23.38
N ASN A 175 1.15 -17.56 -24.10
CA ASN A 175 0.20 -16.66 -23.48
C ASN A 175 -0.74 -17.44 -22.55
N ALA A 176 -0.97 -16.93 -21.34
CA ALA A 176 -1.80 -17.54 -20.32
C ALA A 176 -2.64 -16.46 -19.64
N ASP A 177 -3.88 -16.78 -19.30
CA ASP A 177 -4.78 -15.92 -18.52
C ASP A 177 -4.31 -15.85 -17.06
N THR A 178 -3.26 -15.07 -16.83
CA THR A 178 -2.58 -14.87 -15.55
C THR A 178 -2.40 -13.39 -15.30
N HIS A 179 -2.36 -12.99 -14.04
CA HIS A 179 -2.13 -11.59 -13.66
C HIS A 179 -0.64 -11.36 -13.34
N PHE A 180 -0.07 -10.23 -13.74
CA PHE A 180 1.38 -9.99 -13.56
C PHE A 180 1.86 -10.06 -12.10
N THR A 181 0.97 -9.84 -11.14
CA THR A 181 1.28 -9.93 -9.70
C THR A 181 1.52 -11.37 -9.25
N ASP A 182 0.99 -12.35 -9.97
CA ASP A 182 1.20 -13.77 -9.68
C ASP A 182 2.69 -14.14 -9.77
N ASP A 183 3.47 -13.46 -10.63
CA ASP A 183 4.94 -13.64 -10.75
C ASP A 183 5.70 -13.25 -9.47
N TYR A 184 5.07 -12.48 -8.58
CA TYR A 184 5.68 -11.88 -7.39
C TYR A 184 5.06 -12.39 -6.07
N LEU A 185 3.76 -12.67 -6.06
CA LEU A 185 3.01 -13.02 -4.86
C LEU A 185 2.87 -14.53 -4.63
N LYS A 186 2.99 -15.35 -5.67
CA LYS A 186 2.86 -16.83 -5.58
C LYS A 186 4.21 -17.56 -5.45
N LYS A 187 5.29 -16.85 -5.13
CA LYS A 187 6.65 -17.39 -5.01
C LYS A 187 7.03 -17.62 -3.56
#